data_AF-A0A7S0XKR2-F1
#
_entry.id   AF-A0A7S0XKR2-F1
#
_cell.length_a   1.000
_cell.length_b   1.000
_cell.length_c   1.000
_cell.angle_alpha   90.00
_cell.angle_beta   90.00
_cell.angle_gamma   90.00
#
_symmetry.space_group_name_H-M   'P 1'
#
loop_
_entity.id
_entity.type
_entity.pdbx_description
1 polymer ?
#
loop_
_entity_poly.entity_id
_entity_poly.type
_entity_poly.pdbx_seq_one_letter_code
_entity_poly.pdbx_strand_id
1 'polypeptide(L)'
;WNLWKRDVALGDEDPAHGPPPEKKRKNNVQATNYYRRFSKLSWATMGYHYDWTERSYHPQKKSKMPDLVATLSTVFATAKPSNSNCIRNNFTPSASIVNYYTTKSTMGGHRDDLEADDAMDKPIVSISLGLPGDIDT
;
A
#
# COMPACT_ATOMS: atom_id res chain seq x y z
N TRP A 1 -8.32 -3.29 -7.72
CA TRP A 1 -6.90 -3.62 -7.50
C TRP A 1 -6.62 -5.00 -8.09
N ASN A 2 -6.34 -5.07 -9.40
CA ASN A 2 -6.11 -6.34 -10.11
C ASN A 2 -4.63 -6.48 -10.47
N LEU A 3 -3.76 -6.58 -9.46
CA LEU A 3 -2.32 -6.76 -9.70
C LEU A 3 -1.94 -8.23 -9.98
N TRP A 4 -2.90 -9.17 -9.87
CA TRP A 4 -2.61 -10.62 -9.84
C TRP A 4 -3.55 -11.52 -10.66
N LYS A 5 -4.47 -11.00 -11.48
CA LYS A 5 -5.25 -11.89 -12.34
C LYS A 5 -4.39 -12.38 -13.51
N ARG A 6 -3.97 -13.65 -13.45
CA ARG A 6 -3.69 -14.44 -14.64
C ARG A 6 -5.04 -14.77 -15.25
N ASP A 7 -5.37 -14.17 -16.38
CA ASP A 7 -6.51 -14.63 -17.16
C ASP A 7 -6.11 -15.97 -17.79
N VAL A 8 -6.53 -17.06 -17.14
CA VAL A 8 -6.64 -18.36 -17.80
C VAL A 8 -7.92 -18.27 -18.61
N ALA A 9 -7.80 -18.03 -19.91
CA ALA A 9 -8.91 -18.12 -20.83
C ALA A 9 -9.34 -19.60 -20.92
N LEU A 10 -10.33 -19.99 -20.12
CA LEU A 10 -11.16 -21.14 -20.41
C LEU A 10 -12.11 -20.70 -21.53
N GLY A 11 -11.77 -21.07 -22.76
CA GLY A 11 -12.71 -21.07 -23.86
C GLY A 11 -13.40 -22.43 -23.88
N ASP A 12 -14.69 -22.44 -23.59
CA ASP A 12 -15.57 -23.57 -23.90
C ASP A 12 -15.68 -23.68 -25.44
N GLU A 13 -15.31 -24.83 -26.01
CA GLU A 13 -15.54 -25.11 -27.44
C GLU A 13 -16.52 -26.29 -27.60
N ASP A 14 -17.71 -25.97 -28.11
CA ASP A 14 -18.71 -26.89 -28.66
C ASP A 14 -18.36 -27.16 -30.14
N PRO A 15 -18.21 -28.43 -30.60
CA PRO A 15 -17.57 -28.72 -31.88
C PRO A 15 -18.59 -28.84 -33.01
N ALA A 16 -18.97 -27.71 -33.62
CA ALA A 16 -19.57 -27.74 -34.94
C ALA A 16 -19.27 -26.44 -35.69
N HIS A 17 -18.71 -26.58 -36.90
CA HIS A 17 -18.34 -25.57 -37.92
C HIS A 17 -16.85 -25.20 -37.95
N GLY A 18 -16.14 -25.80 -38.92
CA GLY A 18 -14.72 -25.53 -39.19
C GLY A 18 -14.47 -24.13 -39.76
N PRO A 19 -13.26 -23.55 -39.58
CA PRO A 19 -13.02 -22.16 -39.90
C PRO A 19 -12.66 -21.93 -41.38
N PRO A 20 -13.07 -20.80 -42.00
CA PRO A 20 -12.50 -20.33 -43.26
C PRO A 20 -11.05 -19.82 -43.05
N PRO A 21 -10.23 -19.72 -44.12
CA PRO A 21 -8.83 -19.35 -43.98
C PRO A 21 -8.69 -17.86 -43.63
N GLU A 22 -8.26 -17.57 -42.39
CA GLU A 22 -8.11 -16.20 -41.92
C GLU A 22 -6.70 -15.65 -42.19
N LYS A 23 -6.67 -14.48 -42.83
CA LYS A 23 -5.46 -13.72 -43.18
C LYS A 23 -4.67 -13.41 -41.91
N LYS A 24 -3.36 -13.64 -41.91
CA LYS A 24 -2.43 -13.34 -40.80
C LYS A 24 -2.56 -11.87 -40.37
N ARG A 25 -3.40 -11.60 -39.37
CA ARG A 25 -3.41 -10.33 -38.63
C ARG A 25 -2.05 -10.19 -37.96
N LYS A 26 -1.31 -9.15 -38.32
CA LYS A 26 -0.12 -8.74 -37.57
C LYS A 26 -0.61 -8.26 -36.21
N ASN A 27 -0.50 -9.13 -35.19
CA ASN A 27 -0.80 -8.77 -33.82
C ASN A 27 0.20 -7.70 -33.37
N ASN A 28 -0.20 -6.44 -33.47
CA ASN A 28 0.51 -5.33 -32.88
C ASN A 28 0.21 -5.36 -31.38
N VAL A 29 0.80 -6.33 -30.67
CA VAL A 29 0.74 -6.37 -29.21
C VAL A 29 1.59 -5.21 -28.74
N GLN A 30 0.94 -4.08 -28.40
CA GLN A 30 1.58 -3.03 -27.65
C GLN A 30 2.17 -3.67 -26.40
N ALA A 31 3.49 -3.77 -26.33
CA ALA A 31 4.19 -4.28 -25.17
C ALA A 31 3.82 -3.39 -23.99
N THR A 32 2.95 -3.89 -23.11
CA THR A 32 2.65 -3.24 -21.85
C THR A 32 3.94 -3.25 -21.03
N ASN A 33 4.61 -2.10 -20.93
CA ASN A 33 5.77 -1.93 -20.08
C ASN A 33 5.31 -2.06 -18.62
N TYR A 34 5.31 -3.27 -18.09
CA TYR A 34 5.12 -3.46 -16.67
C TYR A 34 6.33 -2.87 -15.94
N TYR A 35 6.09 -1.89 -15.06
CA TYR A 35 7.09 -1.45 -14.08
C TYR A 35 7.34 -2.59 -13.07
N ARG A 36 8.05 -3.64 -13.49
CA ARG A 36 8.36 -4.86 -12.71
C ARG A 36 9.63 -4.76 -11.87
N ARG A 37 10.18 -3.57 -11.66
CA ARG A 37 11.41 -3.40 -10.87
C ARG A 37 11.08 -2.85 -9.50
N PHE A 38 10.74 -3.76 -8.58
CA PHE A 38 10.64 -3.49 -7.15
C PHE A 38 11.92 -2.86 -6.58
N SER A 39 13.06 -3.06 -7.25
CA SER A 39 14.35 -2.45 -6.88
C SER A 39 14.36 -0.92 -6.89
N LYS A 40 13.37 -0.26 -7.52
CA LYS A 40 13.23 1.21 -7.55
C LYS A 40 12.11 1.72 -6.66
N LEU A 41 11.36 0.84 -6.01
CA LEU A 41 10.27 1.24 -5.13
C LEU A 41 10.89 1.70 -3.80
N SER A 42 10.62 2.95 -3.42
CA SER A 42 11.13 3.53 -2.17
C SER A 42 10.03 3.73 -1.14
N TRP A 43 8.81 4.08 -1.58
CA TRP A 43 7.66 4.24 -0.71
C TRP A 43 6.34 4.01 -1.44
N ALA A 44 5.29 3.74 -0.68
CA ALA A 44 3.90 3.75 -1.12
C ALA A 44 3.01 4.32 -0.01
N THR A 45 1.84 4.87 -0.37
CA THR A 45 0.90 5.41 0.62
C THR A 45 -0.51 4.84 0.44
N MET A 46 -1.22 4.66 1.56
CA MET A 46 -2.58 4.11 1.62
C MET A 46 -3.42 4.94 2.58
N GLY A 47 -4.74 4.98 2.39
CA GLY A 47 -5.57 5.94 3.11
C GLY A 47 -5.35 7.34 2.57
N TYR A 48 -5.25 8.36 3.43
CA TYR A 48 -4.85 9.70 3.03
C TYR A 48 -3.39 9.72 2.55
N HIS A 49 -3.18 10.26 1.36
CA HIS A 49 -1.85 10.34 0.75
C HIS A 49 -1.13 11.59 1.27
N TYR A 50 0.07 11.37 1.80
CA TYR A 50 0.96 12.44 2.21
C TYR A 50 1.54 13.17 1.00
N ASP A 51 1.41 14.50 0.97
CA ASP A 51 2.05 15.35 -0.02
C ASP A 51 3.41 15.83 0.51
N TRP A 52 4.48 15.31 -0.07
CA TRP A 52 5.85 15.66 0.31
C TRP A 52 6.22 17.10 -0.01
N THR A 53 5.58 17.72 -1.01
CA THR A 53 5.88 19.10 -1.43
C THR A 53 5.29 20.10 -0.45
N GLU A 54 4.03 19.87 -0.08
CA GLU A 54 3.29 20.76 0.82
C GLU A 54 3.41 20.36 2.30
N ARG A 55 4.01 19.20 2.60
CA ARG A 55 4.03 18.59 3.93
C ARG A 55 2.63 18.54 4.55
N SER A 56 1.67 17.98 3.83
CA SER A 56 0.27 17.98 4.26
C SER A 56 -0.51 16.76 3.77
N TYR A 57 -1.67 16.50 4.38
CA TYR A 57 -2.65 15.51 3.92
C TYR A 57 -3.84 16.23 3.27
N HIS A 58 -4.26 15.77 2.09
CA HIS A 58 -5.43 16.33 1.41
C HIS A 58 -6.63 15.38 1.46
N PRO A 59 -7.83 15.86 1.86
CA PRO A 59 -9.02 15.02 1.93
C PRO A 59 -9.42 14.31 0.63
N GLN A 60 -9.05 14.91 -0.51
CA GLN A 60 -9.34 14.43 -1.86
C GLN A 60 -8.29 13.43 -2.37
N LYS A 61 -7.05 13.50 -1.86
CA LYS A 61 -5.98 12.56 -2.23
C LYS A 61 -6.01 11.38 -1.26
N LYS A 62 -6.91 10.43 -1.50
CA LYS A 62 -7.00 9.21 -0.68
C LYS A 62 -7.31 7.94 -1.48
N SER A 63 -6.92 6.81 -0.91
CA SER A 63 -7.24 5.46 -1.38
C SER A 63 -7.88 4.65 -0.25
N LYS A 64 -8.47 3.49 -0.57
CA LYS A 64 -9.00 2.58 0.46
C LYS A 64 -7.83 2.00 1.28
N MET A 65 -7.90 2.12 2.60
CA MET A 65 -7.02 1.38 3.51
C MET A 65 -7.33 -0.12 3.42
N PRO A 66 -6.36 -1.01 3.14
CA PRO A 66 -6.60 -2.45 3.13
C PRO A 66 -7.02 -2.96 4.52
N ASP A 67 -8.01 -3.84 4.53
CA ASP A 67 -8.67 -4.29 5.76
C ASP A 67 -7.69 -5.00 6.71
N LEU A 68 -6.73 -5.78 6.18
CA LEU A 68 -5.70 -6.43 6.97
C LEU A 68 -4.75 -5.42 7.66
N VAL A 69 -4.33 -4.38 6.94
CA VAL A 69 -3.46 -3.34 7.51
C VAL A 69 -4.22 -2.58 8.59
N ALA A 70 -5.49 -2.24 8.33
CA ALA A 70 -6.32 -1.60 9.33
C ALA A 70 -6.47 -2.46 10.60
N THR A 71 -6.76 -3.75 10.42
CA THR A 71 -6.93 -4.71 11.53
C THR A 71 -5.65 -4.85 12.36
N LEU A 72 -4.51 -5.08 11.70
CA LEU A 72 -3.22 -5.23 12.39
C LEU A 72 -2.86 -3.96 13.16
N SER A 73 -2.98 -2.79 12.54
CA SER A 73 -2.68 -1.53 13.20
C SER A 73 -3.56 -1.29 14.43
N THR A 74 -4.86 -1.59 14.34
CA THR A 74 -5.77 -1.48 15.50
C THR A 74 -5.40 -2.46 16.62
N VAL A 75 -5.01 -3.69 16.30
CA VAL A 75 -4.55 -4.66 17.30
C VAL A 75 -3.31 -4.13 18.03
N PHE A 76 -2.30 -3.64 17.31
CA PHE A 76 -1.08 -3.12 17.94
C PHE A 76 -1.34 -1.84 18.75
N ALA A 77 -2.15 -0.92 18.23
CA ALA A 77 -2.52 0.32 18.92
C ALA A 77 -3.25 0.06 20.26
N THR A 78 -4.04 -1.02 20.35
CA THR A 78 -4.87 -1.34 21.52
C THR A 78 -4.24 -2.36 22.48
N ALA A 79 -3.12 -2.99 22.08
CA ALA A 79 -2.44 -4.02 22.86
C ALA A 79 -1.75 -3.47 24.11
N LYS A 80 -1.29 -2.20 24.10
CA LYS A 80 -0.73 -1.56 25.29
C LYS A 80 -1.87 -1.22 26.28
N PRO A 81 -1.75 -1.54 27.58
CA PRO A 81 -2.66 -1.03 28.59
C PRO A 81 -2.46 0.49 28.68
N SER A 82 -3.35 1.24 28.05
CA SER A 82 -3.42 2.68 28.23
C SER A 82 -4.17 2.98 29.52
N ASN A 83 -3.59 3.82 30.35
CA ASN A 83 -4.20 4.47 31.51
C ASN A 83 -5.31 5.46 31.11
N SER A 84 -5.51 5.66 29.80
CA SER A 84 -6.54 6.50 29.21
C SER A 84 -7.52 5.64 28.40
N ASN A 85 -8.74 5.43 28.91
CA ASN A 85 -9.80 4.67 28.22
C ASN A 85 -10.18 5.25 26.84
N CYS A 86 -9.84 6.51 26.55
CA CYS A 86 -10.12 7.16 25.26
C CYS A 86 -9.32 6.59 24.08
N ILE A 87 -8.06 6.18 24.29
CA ILE A 87 -7.19 5.65 23.21
C ILE A 87 -7.64 4.26 22.77
N ARG A 88 -8.17 3.45 23.70
CA ARG A 88 -8.55 2.07 23.43
C ARG A 88 -9.73 1.91 22.47
N ASN A 89 -10.61 2.90 22.38
CA ASN A 89 -11.90 2.73 21.70
C ASN A 89 -12.01 3.41 20.34
N ASN A 90 -11.06 4.29 19.95
CA ASN A 90 -11.23 5.16 18.78
C ASN A 90 -10.02 5.21 17.81
N PHE A 91 -9.08 4.27 17.88
CA PHE A 91 -8.00 4.22 16.89
C PHE A 91 -8.52 3.70 15.54
N THR A 92 -8.51 4.57 14.53
CA THR A 92 -8.77 4.23 13.13
C THR A 92 -7.57 4.64 12.29
N PRO A 93 -6.85 3.69 11.65
CA PRO A 93 -5.72 4.03 10.78
C PRO A 93 -6.24 4.70 9.51
N SER A 94 -5.97 6.00 9.39
CA SER A 94 -6.48 6.87 8.32
C SER A 94 -5.45 7.14 7.22
N ALA A 95 -4.16 7.11 7.56
CA ALA A 95 -3.03 7.25 6.65
C ALA A 95 -1.98 6.19 6.96
N SER A 96 -1.27 5.72 5.93
CA SER A 96 -0.17 4.76 6.07
C SER A 96 0.88 5.04 5.01
N ILE A 97 2.14 4.99 5.42
CA ILE A 97 3.31 5.03 4.53
C ILE A 97 4.03 3.68 4.65
N VAL A 98 4.28 3.04 3.51
CA VAL A 98 5.10 1.84 3.42
C VAL A 98 6.44 2.24 2.84
N ASN A 99 7.49 2.16 3.63
CA ASN A 99 8.85 2.45 3.19
C ASN A 99 9.56 1.15 2.78
N TYR A 100 10.27 1.19 1.65
CA TYR A 100 11.04 0.09 1.11
C TYR A 100 12.53 0.41 1.21
N TYR A 101 13.25 -0.37 2.01
CA TYR A 101 14.67 -0.18 2.26
C TYR A 101 15.49 -1.27 1.56
N THR A 102 16.63 -0.85 1.01
CA THR A 102 17.71 -1.74 0.57
C THR A 102 18.78 -1.78 1.65
N THR A 103 19.77 -2.67 1.52
CA THR A 103 20.92 -2.73 2.43
C THR A 103 21.79 -1.46 2.45
N LYS A 104 21.54 -0.52 1.53
CA LYS A 104 22.24 0.77 1.44
C LYS A 104 21.34 1.96 1.80
N SER A 105 20.08 1.71 2.12
CA SER A 105 19.12 2.77 2.41
C SER A 105 19.29 3.28 3.84
N THR A 106 19.11 4.58 4.04
CA THR A 106 19.14 5.24 5.34
C THR A 106 17.93 6.17 5.47
N MET A 107 17.41 6.35 6.68
CA MET A 107 16.38 7.34 6.98
C MET A 107 16.93 8.29 8.04
N GLY A 108 17.01 9.57 7.73
CA GLY A 108 17.45 10.58 8.68
C GLY A 108 16.43 10.79 9.80
N GLY A 109 16.89 11.34 10.92
CA GLY A 109 16.02 11.76 12.01
C GLY A 109 14.98 12.77 11.51
N HIS A 110 13.71 12.49 11.79
CA HIS A 110 12.59 13.36 11.49
C HIS A 110 11.52 13.17 12.57
N ARG A 111 10.55 14.09 12.59
CA ARG A 111 9.40 14.04 13.48
C ARG A 111 8.14 13.95 12.63
N ASP A 112 7.27 13.02 12.98
CA ASP A 112 5.91 12.97 12.47
C ASP A 112 5.06 13.94 13.31
N ASP A 113 4.71 15.09 12.72
CA ASP A 113 4.05 16.21 13.39
C ASP A 113 2.89 16.82 12.57
N LEU A 114 2.32 16.02 11.67
CA LEU A 114 1.38 16.50 10.64
C LEU A 114 0.02 15.81 10.72
N GLU A 115 -0.24 15.02 11.77
CA GLU A 115 -1.60 14.59 12.08
C GLU A 115 -2.45 15.80 12.50
N ALA A 116 -3.78 15.65 12.40
CA ALA A 116 -4.68 16.70 12.86
C ALA A 116 -4.63 16.85 14.39
N ASP A 117 -4.98 18.04 14.90
CA ASP A 117 -4.94 18.35 16.34
C ASP A 117 -5.73 17.33 17.19
N ASP A 118 -6.82 16.79 16.65
CA ASP A 118 -7.67 15.76 17.27
C ASP A 118 -7.15 14.32 17.12
N ALA A 119 -5.95 14.17 16.58
CA ALA A 119 -5.26 12.90 16.35
C ALA A 119 -3.84 12.85 16.95
N MET A 120 -3.33 13.96 17.48
CA MET A 120 -2.01 14.03 18.12
C MET A 120 -1.84 13.09 19.32
N ASP A 121 -2.94 12.70 19.96
CA ASP A 121 -2.97 11.78 21.11
C ASP A 121 -3.08 10.30 20.70
N LYS A 122 -3.24 10.01 19.40
CA LYS A 122 -3.38 8.66 18.87
C LYS A 122 -1.98 8.06 18.60
N PRO A 123 -1.81 6.75 18.81
CA PRO A 123 -0.52 6.11 18.59
C PRO A 123 -0.16 6.03 17.10
N ILE A 124 1.13 6.18 16.79
CA ILE A 124 1.70 5.79 15.50
C ILE A 124 2.12 4.32 15.59
N VAL A 125 1.66 3.50 14.65
CA VAL A 125 2.02 2.08 14.57
C VAL A 125 3.05 1.88 13.47
N SER A 126 4.26 1.47 13.84
CA SER A 126 5.33 1.09 12.91
C SER A 126 5.52 -0.42 12.91
N ILE A 127 5.56 -1.03 11.71
CA ILE A 127 5.74 -2.47 11.51
C ILE A 127 6.93 -2.68 10.59
N SER A 128 7.94 -3.41 11.04
CA SER A 128 9.14 -3.73 10.26
C SER A 128 9.15 -5.20 9.87
N LEU A 129 9.44 -5.49 8.61
CA LEU A 129 9.52 -6.83 8.04
C LEU A 129 10.81 -6.98 7.22
N GLY A 130 11.44 -8.15 7.28
CA GLY A 130 12.64 -8.46 6.50
C GLY A 130 13.92 -8.42 7.32
N LEU A 131 14.98 -7.86 6.74
CA LEU A 131 16.29 -7.76 7.42
C LEU A 131 16.20 -6.81 8.63
N PRO A 132 17.02 -7.04 9.68
CA PRO A 132 17.14 -6.09 10.77
C PRO A 132 17.53 -4.70 10.24
N GLY A 133 16.85 -3.68 10.74
CA GLY A 133 17.24 -2.29 10.59
C GLY A 133 17.58 -1.73 11.96
N ASP A 134 18.66 -0.98 12.06
CA ASP A 134 18.98 -0.23 13.27
C ASP A 134 18.06 1.00 13.32
N ILE A 135 17.15 1.01 14.29
CA ILE A 135 16.27 2.15 14.58
C ILE A 135 16.75 2.71 15.91
N ASP A 136 17.37 3.89 15.85
CA ASP A 136 17.72 4.65 17.05
C ASP A 136 16.44 5.38 17.50
N THR A 137 15.85 4.94 18.62
CA THR A 137 14.59 5.47 19.18
C THR A 137 14.86 6.36 20.39
#